data_AF-A0A3R7KKR1-F1
#
_entry.id   AF-A0A3R7KKR1-F1
#
_cell.length_a   1.000
_cell.length_b   1.000
_cell.length_c   1.000
_cell.angle_alpha   90.00
_cell.angle_beta   90.00
_cell.angle_gamma   90.00
#
_symmetry.space_group_name_H-M   'P 1'
#
loop_
_entity.id
_entity.type
_entity.pdbx_description
1 polymer ?
#
loop_
_entity_poly.entity_id
_entity_poly.type
_entity_poly.pdbx_seq_one_letter_code
_entity_poly.pdbx_strand_id
1 'polypeptide(L)'
;MPLRRNVVLVGVSGCSASGKTTLANRLVELLNSPLRPIGLDDFFDEAMCEALGTWEDPRCIRSGDYARFLCEIRQRLQSDDRCAAECLHDVVGAGAFLRSRPVGPLATTAPQDSVSGASSKENVEEYAVSFHCAAEAAALRAGCENESTIYIVCEGFLLFLDQAVCEALDYFVILEIDEETASLQRFLRFPRRHMRRQGYGERIERMLRCRQSRLLLTAPTTNNALLPPSFAQLLPNLQYVPPLPSLAGEYEQFWLQREYLQHPPPPMPPSTGAAQEASSPYLWMEVKDPLYVTHALQHSRLAASDVSALSNSAPAPALHQASNINKGTDGASETDRVSMLQKQYFEFRYWFYFEVLYYYRQMRPVEEEAITRAYRQRGHGSDGISPILRMAAGVDVPDTKLEKELLSFVQHLMQSPYSGGIRDARATHQAGSV
;
A
#
# COMPACT_ATOMS: atom_id res chain seq x y z
N MET A 1 15.22 26.62 29.29
CA MET A 1 14.95 25.22 28.92
C MET A 1 14.18 25.28 27.62
N PRO A 2 14.73 24.78 26.50
CA PRO A 2 13.99 24.74 25.25
C PRO A 2 12.70 23.93 25.42
N LEU A 3 11.62 24.40 24.81
CA LEU A 3 10.33 23.70 24.82
C LEU A 3 10.45 22.46 23.96
N ARG A 4 10.40 21.27 24.58
CA ARG A 4 10.37 20.00 23.84
C ARG A 4 9.08 19.96 23.01
N ARG A 5 9.21 19.88 21.69
CA ARG A 5 8.06 19.75 20.78
C ARG A 5 7.39 18.39 20.99
N ASN A 6 6.07 18.37 20.90
CA ASN A 6 5.30 17.14 20.85
C ASN A 6 5.32 16.64 19.39
N VAL A 7 5.52 15.34 19.17
CA VAL A 7 5.55 14.75 17.82
C VAL A 7 4.59 13.58 17.78
N VAL A 8 3.53 13.73 17.00
CA VAL A 8 2.44 12.76 16.86
C VAL A 8 2.56 12.07 15.51
N LEU A 9 2.74 10.76 15.52
CA LEU A 9 2.80 9.90 14.35
C LEU A 9 1.43 9.25 14.10
N VAL A 10 0.83 9.53 12.94
CA VAL A 10 -0.45 8.98 12.51
C VAL A 10 -0.20 7.97 11.39
N GLY A 11 -0.55 6.71 11.60
CA GLY A 11 -0.48 5.69 10.55
C GLY A 11 -1.80 5.56 9.81
N VAL A 12 -1.73 5.39 8.48
CA VAL A 12 -2.87 5.14 7.59
C VAL A 12 -2.64 3.82 6.85
N SER A 13 -3.44 2.80 7.18
CA SER A 13 -3.43 1.50 6.49
C SER A 13 -4.73 1.27 5.71
N GLY A 14 -4.66 0.34 4.76
CA GLY A 14 -5.76 -0.06 3.89
C GLY A 14 -5.25 -0.98 2.80
N CYS A 15 -6.15 -1.76 2.20
CA CYS A 15 -5.79 -2.60 1.05
C CYS A 15 -5.27 -1.73 -0.10
N SER A 16 -4.62 -2.34 -1.08
CA SER A 16 -4.25 -1.60 -2.30
C SER A 16 -5.48 -1.00 -2.98
N ALA A 17 -5.28 0.17 -3.59
CA ALA A 17 -6.32 0.96 -4.23
C ALA A 17 -7.49 1.39 -3.32
N SER A 18 -7.43 1.21 -2.00
CA SER A 18 -8.47 1.69 -1.07
C SER A 18 -8.66 3.20 -1.02
N GLY A 19 -7.73 3.98 -1.59
CA GLY A 19 -7.67 5.44 -1.42
C GLY A 19 -6.78 5.91 -0.25
N LYS A 20 -6.08 4.99 0.44
CA LYS A 20 -5.22 5.31 1.60
C LYS A 20 -4.22 6.46 1.35
N THR A 21 -3.58 6.49 0.18
CA THR A 21 -2.63 7.57 -0.16
C THR A 21 -3.34 8.91 -0.35
N THR A 22 -4.56 8.91 -0.90
CA THR A 22 -5.38 10.13 -1.02
C THR A 22 -5.75 10.64 0.37
N LEU A 23 -6.24 9.75 1.24
CA LEU A 23 -6.57 10.07 2.64
C LEU A 23 -5.36 10.59 3.42
N ALA A 24 -4.19 9.95 3.26
CA ALA A 24 -2.95 10.36 3.93
C ALA A 24 -2.49 11.76 3.49
N ASN A 25 -2.58 12.10 2.19
CA ASN A 25 -2.29 13.45 1.72
C ASN A 25 -3.27 14.47 2.29
N ARG A 26 -4.56 14.13 2.34
CA ARG A 26 -5.59 14.99 2.93
C ARG A 26 -5.34 15.22 4.43
N LEU A 27 -4.91 14.20 5.17
CA LEU A 27 -4.49 14.32 6.56
C LEU A 27 -3.29 15.25 6.74
N VAL A 28 -2.30 15.17 5.85
CA VAL A 28 -1.13 16.06 5.88
C VAL A 28 -1.56 17.53 5.75
N GLU A 29 -2.45 17.83 4.80
CA GLU A 29 -3.01 19.17 4.60
C GLU A 29 -3.76 19.64 5.86
N LEU A 30 -4.71 18.85 6.34
CA LEU A 30 -5.57 19.21 7.47
C LEU A 30 -4.81 19.39 8.79
N LEU A 31 -3.75 18.60 9.00
CA LEU A 31 -2.90 18.66 10.19
C LEU A 31 -1.75 19.67 10.06
N ASN A 32 -1.62 20.35 8.91
CA ASN A 32 -0.45 21.16 8.57
C ASN A 32 0.88 20.40 8.83
N SER A 33 0.90 19.10 8.49
CA SER A 33 2.08 18.27 8.65
C SER A 33 3.20 18.83 7.78
N PRO A 34 4.41 19.00 8.34
CA PRO A 34 5.50 19.61 7.61
C PRO A 34 6.21 18.62 6.68
N LEU A 35 5.81 17.34 6.72
CA LEU A 35 6.19 16.31 5.77
C LEU A 35 5.00 15.83 4.95
N ARG A 36 5.31 15.39 3.73
CA ARG A 36 4.44 14.51 2.95
C ARG A 36 4.27 13.16 3.65
N PRO A 37 3.24 12.38 3.27
CA PRO A 37 3.07 11.05 3.82
C PRO A 37 4.32 10.19 3.61
N ILE A 38 4.78 9.56 4.69
CA ILE A 38 5.91 8.64 4.66
C ILE A 38 5.39 7.25 4.25
N GLY A 39 5.65 6.87 3.00
CA GLY A 39 5.23 5.59 2.45
C GLY A 39 6.09 4.42 2.94
N LEU A 40 5.45 3.34 3.40
CA LEU A 40 6.10 2.06 3.66
C LEU A 40 6.72 1.47 2.38
N ASP A 41 6.15 1.79 1.22
CA ASP A 41 6.60 1.31 -0.09
C ASP A 41 8.07 1.68 -0.40
N ASP A 42 8.62 2.71 0.23
CA ASP A 42 10.03 3.08 0.06
C ASP A 42 11.01 2.09 0.76
N PHE A 43 10.49 1.15 1.54
CA PHE A 43 11.24 0.19 2.34
C PHE A 43 11.13 -1.25 1.81
N PHE A 44 10.55 -1.44 0.61
CA PHE A 44 10.57 -2.72 -0.08
C PHE A 44 12.01 -3.15 -0.43
N ASP A 45 12.29 -4.43 -0.21
CA ASP A 45 13.44 -5.15 -0.76
C ASP A 45 13.04 -5.70 -2.13
N GLU A 46 13.38 -4.97 -3.19
CA GLU A 46 13.02 -5.34 -4.57
C GLU A 46 13.52 -6.74 -4.95
N ALA A 47 14.69 -7.15 -4.47
CA ALA A 47 15.24 -8.47 -4.75
C ALA A 47 14.41 -9.57 -4.07
N MET A 48 13.98 -9.33 -2.83
CA MET A 48 13.05 -10.24 -2.14
C MET A 48 11.68 -10.28 -2.81
N CYS A 49 11.14 -9.14 -3.26
CA CYS A 49 9.89 -9.08 -4.03
C CYS A 49 9.96 -9.93 -5.30
N GLU A 50 11.05 -9.80 -6.07
CA GLU A 50 11.25 -10.57 -7.29
C GLU A 50 11.44 -12.06 -7.00
N ALA A 51 12.18 -12.39 -5.93
CA ALA A 51 12.43 -13.76 -5.55
C ALA A 51 11.17 -14.47 -5.01
N LEU A 52 10.31 -13.76 -4.29
CA LEU A 52 9.01 -14.27 -3.83
C LEU A 52 7.94 -14.19 -4.90
N GLY A 53 8.14 -13.35 -5.91
CA GLY A 53 7.17 -13.08 -6.93
C GLY A 53 5.92 -12.43 -6.37
N THR A 54 6.04 -11.51 -5.39
CA THR A 54 4.96 -10.72 -4.78
C THR A 54 5.52 -9.52 -4.00
N TRP A 55 4.79 -8.41 -3.93
CA TRP A 55 5.10 -7.24 -3.08
C TRP A 55 4.34 -7.29 -1.76
N GLU A 56 3.39 -8.19 -1.63
CA GLU A 56 2.42 -8.26 -0.56
C GLU A 56 2.87 -9.24 0.53
N ASP A 57 3.99 -9.91 0.31
CA ASP A 57 4.63 -10.74 1.33
C ASP A 57 5.38 -9.84 2.33
N PRO A 58 5.10 -9.95 3.63
CA PRO A 58 5.78 -9.18 4.68
C PRO A 58 7.31 -9.26 4.65
N ARG A 59 7.86 -10.38 4.16
CA ARG A 59 9.32 -10.55 4.00
C ARG A 59 9.91 -9.59 2.98
N CYS A 60 9.10 -9.07 2.07
CA CYS A 60 9.50 -8.06 1.10
C CYS A 60 9.73 -6.69 1.73
N ILE A 61 9.32 -6.46 2.97
CA ILE A 61 9.41 -5.15 3.62
C ILE A 61 10.49 -5.19 4.69
N ARG A 62 11.38 -4.19 4.66
CA ARG A 62 12.36 -3.96 5.74
C ARG A 62 11.70 -3.22 6.91
N SER A 63 10.70 -3.85 7.53
CA SER A 63 9.85 -3.23 8.56
C SER A 63 10.65 -2.71 9.76
N GLY A 64 11.70 -3.43 10.17
CA GLY A 64 12.61 -2.98 11.24
C GLY A 64 13.39 -1.71 10.89
N ASP A 65 13.77 -1.53 9.62
CA ASP A 65 14.40 -0.29 9.14
C ASP A 65 13.39 0.86 9.12
N TYR A 66 12.14 0.58 8.72
CA TYR A 66 11.05 1.54 8.76
C TYR A 66 10.74 2.00 10.20
N ALA A 67 10.58 1.07 11.15
CA ALA A 67 10.34 1.39 12.56
C ALA A 67 11.47 2.23 13.17
N ARG A 68 12.73 1.90 12.85
CA ARG A 68 13.90 2.67 13.28
C ARG A 68 13.85 4.09 12.70
N PHE A 69 13.54 4.21 11.41
CA PHE A 69 13.39 5.51 10.75
C PHE A 69 12.33 6.39 11.41
N LEU A 70 11.14 5.84 11.71
CA LEU A 70 10.09 6.58 12.41
C LEU A 70 10.55 7.06 13.81
N CYS A 71 11.24 6.21 14.56
CA CYS A 71 11.80 6.58 15.86
C CYS A 71 12.86 7.68 15.75
N GLU A 72 13.76 7.61 14.76
CA GLU A 72 14.78 8.62 14.52
C GLU A 72 14.17 9.97 14.13
N ILE A 73 13.15 9.98 13.25
CA ILE A 73 12.42 11.21 12.90
C ILE A 73 11.79 11.82 14.15
N ARG A 74 11.06 11.03 14.94
CA ARG A 74 10.44 11.51 16.18
C ARG A 74 11.48 12.11 17.10
N GLN A 75 12.57 11.39 17.36
CA GLN A 75 13.63 11.85 18.25
C GLN A 75 14.23 13.18 17.79
N ARG A 76 14.58 13.31 16.51
CA ARG A 76 15.16 14.54 15.95
C ARG A 76 14.21 15.73 16.08
N LEU A 77 12.93 15.55 15.70
CA LEU A 77 11.93 16.61 15.79
C LEU A 77 11.62 17.03 17.23
N GLN A 78 11.75 16.10 18.19
CA GLN A 78 11.60 16.39 19.62
C GLN A 78 12.84 17.07 20.23
N SER A 79 14.04 16.73 19.77
CA SER A 79 15.31 17.17 20.39
C SER A 79 15.87 18.47 19.82
N ASP A 80 15.51 18.84 18.59
CA ASP A 80 16.20 19.94 17.92
C ASP A 80 15.61 21.31 18.32
N ASP A 81 16.45 22.14 18.92
CA ASP A 81 16.17 23.55 19.20
C ASP A 81 16.07 24.37 17.89
N ARG A 82 16.55 23.83 16.76
CA ARG A 82 16.45 24.47 15.44
C ARG A 82 15.01 24.51 14.92
N CYS A 83 14.78 25.32 13.89
CA CYS A 83 13.51 25.38 13.19
C CYS A 83 13.17 24.00 12.61
N ALA A 84 11.92 23.56 12.76
CA ALA A 84 11.46 22.27 12.25
C ALA A 84 11.81 22.10 10.76
N ALA A 85 11.71 23.18 9.97
CA ALA A 85 12.05 23.17 8.54
C ALA A 85 13.48 22.69 8.24
N GLU A 86 14.48 23.10 9.03
CA GLU A 86 15.89 22.69 8.82
C GLU A 86 16.09 21.21 9.12
N CYS A 87 15.47 20.72 10.20
CA CYS A 87 15.49 19.30 10.55
C CYS A 87 14.85 18.44 9.47
N LEU A 88 13.79 18.96 8.84
CA LEU A 88 13.03 18.24 7.83
C LEU A 88 13.76 18.16 6.49
N HIS A 89 14.53 19.19 6.12
CA HIS A 89 15.45 19.10 4.98
C HIS A 89 16.48 17.99 5.17
N ASP A 90 17.05 17.87 6.37
CA ASP A 90 17.94 16.77 6.73
C ASP A 90 17.23 15.42 6.70
N VAL A 91 15.95 15.34 7.07
CA VAL A 91 15.15 14.10 7.04
C VAL A 91 14.82 13.66 5.62
N VAL A 92 14.50 14.59 4.71
CA VAL A 92 14.29 14.29 3.28
C VAL A 92 15.57 13.71 2.66
N GLY A 93 16.73 14.28 3.03
CA GLY A 93 18.04 13.71 2.69
C GLY A 93 18.31 12.36 3.37
N ALA A 94 17.93 12.21 4.64
CA ALA A 94 18.12 10.99 5.42
C ALA A 94 17.30 9.82 4.90
N GLY A 95 16.12 10.06 4.32
CA GLY A 95 15.36 9.03 3.62
C GLY A 95 16.15 8.42 2.46
N ALA A 96 16.91 9.22 1.71
CA ALA A 96 17.84 8.70 0.69
C ALA A 96 19.02 7.94 1.31
N PHE A 97 19.55 8.41 2.44
CA PHE A 97 20.68 7.79 3.14
C PHE A 97 20.33 6.45 3.82
N LEU A 98 19.16 6.35 4.46
CA LEU A 98 18.69 5.12 5.08
C LEU A 98 18.30 4.07 4.03
N ARG A 99 17.84 4.52 2.85
CA ARG A 99 17.63 3.63 1.69
C ARG A 99 18.92 2.99 1.18
N SER A 100 20.08 3.67 1.29
CA SER A 100 21.35 3.22 0.71
C SER A 100 22.25 2.43 1.66
N ARG A 101 21.92 2.32 2.95
CA ARG A 101 22.76 1.62 3.92
C ARG A 101 22.50 0.10 3.87
N PRO A 102 23.44 -0.72 3.40
CA PRO A 102 23.30 -2.18 3.46
C PRO A 102 23.28 -2.63 4.92
N VAL A 103 22.34 -3.50 5.27
CA VAL A 103 22.22 -4.06 6.61
C VAL A 103 23.22 -5.22 6.76
N GLY A 104 24.33 -4.96 7.44
CA GLY A 104 25.13 -5.98 8.13
C GLY A 104 26.44 -6.44 7.46
N PRO A 105 27.40 -6.94 8.27
CA PRO A 105 28.76 -7.34 7.85
C PRO A 105 28.84 -8.68 7.09
N LEU A 106 27.70 -9.25 6.67
CA LEU A 106 27.64 -10.54 5.97
C LEU A 106 27.44 -10.40 4.45
N ALA A 107 27.73 -9.24 3.88
CA ALA A 107 27.85 -9.06 2.44
C ALA A 107 29.07 -9.85 1.95
N THR A 108 28.82 -11.14 1.71
CA THR A 108 29.76 -12.09 1.13
C THR A 108 30.15 -11.51 -0.23
N THR A 109 31.45 -11.37 -0.46
CA THR A 109 32.06 -10.89 -1.70
C THR A 109 31.69 -11.81 -2.87
N ALA A 110 30.49 -11.64 -3.43
CA ALA A 110 30.16 -12.15 -4.74
C ALA A 110 30.67 -11.14 -5.79
N PRO A 111 31.24 -11.59 -6.91
CA PRO A 111 31.65 -10.70 -7.98
C PRO A 111 30.43 -9.95 -8.51
N GLN A 112 30.40 -8.63 -8.33
CA GLN A 112 29.41 -7.79 -8.99
C GLN A 112 29.76 -7.71 -10.47
N ASP A 113 29.08 -8.51 -11.29
CA ASP A 113 28.97 -8.21 -12.71
C ASP A 113 28.14 -6.93 -12.87
N SER A 114 28.81 -5.90 -13.35
CA SER A 114 28.32 -4.54 -13.51
C SER A 114 27.24 -4.45 -14.58
N VAL A 115 25.97 -4.60 -14.19
CA VAL A 115 24.81 -4.10 -14.93
C VAL A 115 24.23 -2.93 -14.14
N SER A 116 24.79 -1.74 -14.40
CA SER A 116 24.34 -0.47 -13.85
C SER A 116 23.02 -0.05 -14.51
N GLY A 117 21.91 -0.54 -13.96
CA GLY A 117 20.57 0.00 -14.18
C GLY A 117 20.18 0.96 -13.05
N ALA A 118 20.98 2.02 -12.84
CA ALA A 118 20.66 3.05 -11.86
C ALA A 118 19.34 3.73 -12.23
N SER A 119 18.31 3.52 -11.41
CA SER A 119 17.02 4.18 -11.49
C SER A 119 17.19 5.68 -11.23
N SER A 120 17.19 6.49 -12.29
CA SER A 120 17.10 7.95 -12.21
C SER A 120 15.73 8.37 -11.66
N LYS A 121 15.65 8.53 -10.33
CA LYS A 121 14.61 9.35 -9.68
C LYS A 121 15.11 10.81 -9.64
N GLU A 122 15.31 11.41 -10.80
CA GLU A 122 15.50 12.86 -10.94
C GLU A 122 14.13 13.48 -11.25
N ASN A 123 13.46 13.96 -10.21
CA ASN A 123 12.50 15.07 -10.20
C ASN A 123 11.80 15.08 -8.83
N VAL A 124 12.46 15.71 -7.86
CA VAL A 124 11.97 15.88 -6.48
C VAL A 124 11.43 17.31 -6.26
N GLU A 125 11.51 18.20 -7.25
CA GLU A 125 11.18 19.63 -7.05
C GLU A 125 9.71 20.01 -7.34
N GLU A 126 8.90 19.17 -7.96
CA GLU A 126 7.52 19.52 -8.35
C GLU A 126 6.49 19.09 -7.29
N TYR A 127 6.64 19.59 -6.05
CA TYR A 127 5.98 18.99 -4.90
C TYR A 127 5.31 19.95 -3.90
N ALA A 128 4.95 21.17 -4.33
CA ALA A 128 4.03 22.03 -3.60
C ALA A 128 2.62 21.93 -4.21
N VAL A 129 1.65 21.41 -3.45
CA VAL A 129 0.23 21.39 -3.85
C VAL A 129 -0.44 22.61 -3.26
N SER A 130 -1.11 23.38 -4.11
CA SER A 130 -1.95 24.53 -3.73
C SER A 130 -3.40 24.20 -4.06
N PHE A 131 -4.19 23.88 -3.05
CA PHE A 131 -5.65 23.86 -3.11
C PHE A 131 -6.21 24.53 -1.86
N HIS A 132 -7.29 25.30 -2.01
CA HIS A 132 -7.97 25.94 -0.90
C HIS A 132 -9.46 25.63 -0.95
N CYS A 133 -9.97 24.98 0.09
CA CYS A 133 -11.40 24.78 0.36
C CYS A 133 -11.82 25.53 1.64
N ALA A 134 -13.06 26.02 1.70
CA ALA A 134 -13.57 26.84 2.81
C ALA A 134 -13.57 26.13 4.18
N ALA A 135 -13.58 24.80 4.23
CA ALA A 135 -13.44 24.02 5.47
C ALA A 135 -12.00 24.07 6.04
N GLU A 136 -10.98 24.23 5.20
CA GLU A 136 -9.58 24.40 5.66
C GLU A 136 -9.38 25.71 6.41
N ALA A 137 -10.08 26.78 6.00
CA ALA A 137 -9.94 28.08 6.64
C ALA A 137 -10.39 28.06 8.12
N ALA A 138 -11.31 27.16 8.48
CA ALA A 138 -11.74 26.98 9.87
C ALA A 138 -10.73 26.16 10.69
N ALA A 139 -10.19 25.07 10.14
CA ALA A 139 -9.15 24.27 10.78
C ALA A 139 -7.84 25.07 10.96
N LEU A 140 -7.47 25.87 9.96
CA LEU A 140 -6.29 26.75 9.99
C LEU A 140 -6.38 27.82 11.09
N ARG A 141 -7.57 28.35 11.39
CA ARG A 141 -7.75 29.35 12.46
C ARG A 141 -7.68 28.78 13.87
N ALA A 142 -7.98 27.49 14.05
CA ALA A 142 -7.81 26.79 15.33
C ALA A 142 -6.34 26.38 15.59
N GLY A 143 -5.45 26.48 14.59
CA GLY A 143 -4.06 26.02 14.66
C GLY A 143 -3.09 26.93 15.43
N CYS A 144 -3.47 28.16 15.80
CA CYS A 144 -2.54 29.09 16.47
C CYS A 144 -2.15 28.69 17.91
N GLU A 145 -2.90 27.79 18.57
CA GLU A 145 -2.60 27.41 19.97
C GLU A 145 -1.71 26.16 20.10
N ASN A 146 -1.50 25.41 19.02
CA ASN A 146 -0.78 24.14 19.02
C ASN A 146 0.58 24.19 18.28
N GLU A 147 1.25 25.34 18.26
CA GLU A 147 2.57 25.49 17.60
C GLU A 147 3.64 24.50 18.13
N SER A 148 3.41 23.88 19.29
CA SER A 148 4.32 22.89 19.88
C SER A 148 4.16 21.47 19.34
N THR A 149 3.07 21.14 18.63
CA THR A 149 2.80 19.78 18.15
C THR A 149 3.07 19.64 16.66
N ILE A 150 3.94 18.70 16.30
CA ILE A 150 4.23 18.31 14.92
C ILE A 150 3.52 17.00 14.63
N TYR A 151 2.66 17.00 13.62
CA TYR A 151 2.01 15.79 13.13
C TYR A 151 2.81 15.22 11.95
N ILE A 152 3.07 13.91 11.96
CA ILE A 152 3.71 13.17 10.87
C ILE A 152 2.78 12.05 10.42
N VAL A 153 2.46 12.01 9.13
CA VAL A 153 1.57 10.99 8.55
C VAL A 153 2.39 9.90 7.88
N CYS A 154 2.11 8.66 8.21
CA CYS A 154 2.70 7.45 7.64
C CYS A 154 1.63 6.69 6.88
N GLU A 155 1.96 6.09 5.74
CA GLU A 155 0.99 5.30 4.97
C GLU A 155 1.59 4.01 4.42
N GLY A 156 0.81 2.95 4.35
CA GLY A 156 1.28 1.68 3.81
C GLY A 156 0.21 0.60 3.81
N PHE A 157 0.38 -0.38 2.94
CA PHE A 157 -0.53 -1.53 2.83
C PHE A 157 -0.36 -2.56 3.96
N LEU A 158 0.88 -2.77 4.43
CA LEU A 158 1.22 -3.64 5.57
C LEU A 158 1.74 -2.83 6.76
N LEU A 159 1.27 -1.59 6.89
CA LEU A 159 1.83 -0.61 7.83
C LEU A 159 1.75 -1.11 9.27
N PHE A 160 0.69 -1.86 9.60
CA PHE A 160 0.42 -2.27 10.98
C PHE A 160 0.80 -3.71 11.26
N LEU A 161 1.48 -4.38 10.34
CA LEU A 161 1.83 -5.78 10.51
C LEU A 161 3.00 -5.99 11.48
N ASP A 162 3.96 -5.05 11.48
CA ASP A 162 5.14 -5.11 12.34
C ASP A 162 4.86 -4.43 13.69
N GLN A 163 5.11 -5.16 14.77
CA GLN A 163 4.86 -4.67 16.13
C GLN A 163 5.67 -3.41 16.46
N ALA A 164 6.93 -3.32 16.02
CA ALA A 164 7.78 -2.17 16.32
C ALA A 164 7.31 -0.91 15.56
N VAL A 165 6.75 -1.07 14.35
CA VAL A 165 6.08 0.02 13.64
C VAL A 165 4.84 0.48 14.41
N CYS A 166 3.97 -0.44 14.85
CA CYS A 166 2.80 -0.10 15.65
C CYS A 166 3.17 0.59 16.97
N GLU A 167 4.21 0.14 17.66
CA GLU A 167 4.73 0.79 18.87
C GLU A 167 5.21 2.22 18.60
N ALA A 168 5.74 2.49 17.40
CA ALA A 168 6.18 3.81 16.99
C ALA A 168 5.02 4.78 16.64
N LEU A 169 3.82 4.30 16.27
CA LEU A 169 2.71 5.15 15.79
C LEU A 169 1.69 5.50 16.89
N ASP A 170 1.34 6.76 17.09
CA ASP A 170 0.42 7.18 18.15
C ASP A 170 -1.05 6.87 17.82
N TYR A 171 -1.44 7.05 16.55
CA TYR A 171 -2.80 6.84 16.05
C TYR A 171 -2.82 5.90 14.85
N PHE A 172 -3.90 5.14 14.73
CA PHE A 172 -4.11 4.13 13.69
C PHE A 172 -5.38 4.44 12.91
N VAL A 173 -5.25 4.82 11.65
CA VAL A 173 -6.37 5.02 10.74
C VAL A 173 -6.43 3.83 9.78
N ILE A 174 -7.53 3.09 9.80
CA ILE A 174 -7.78 1.95 8.92
C ILE A 174 -8.87 2.37 7.93
N LEU A 175 -8.51 2.42 6.65
CA LEU A 175 -9.47 2.67 5.59
C LEU A 175 -10.07 1.34 5.12
N GLU A 176 -11.35 1.16 5.40
CA GLU A 176 -12.13 -0.02 5.06
C GLU A 176 -12.89 0.22 3.78
N ILE A 177 -12.57 -0.52 2.73
CA ILE A 177 -13.28 -0.49 1.45
C ILE A 177 -13.84 -1.88 1.16
N ASP A 178 -14.96 -1.99 0.48
CA ASP A 178 -15.44 -3.30 0.07
C ASP A 178 -14.45 -3.96 -0.94
N GLU A 179 -14.32 -5.29 -0.84
CA GLU A 179 -13.37 -6.08 -1.64
C GLU A 179 -13.56 -5.82 -3.13
N GLU A 180 -14.81 -5.73 -3.60
CA GLU A 180 -15.15 -5.53 -5.02
C GLU A 180 -14.70 -4.15 -5.51
N THR A 181 -15.06 -3.06 -4.81
CA THR A 181 -14.65 -1.70 -5.18
C THR A 181 -13.15 -1.54 -5.17
N ALA A 182 -12.44 -2.05 -4.15
CA ALA A 182 -10.98 -2.00 -4.10
C ALA A 182 -10.33 -2.66 -5.33
N SER A 183 -10.89 -3.79 -5.74
CA SER A 183 -10.41 -4.57 -6.88
C SER A 183 -10.62 -3.82 -8.17
N LEU A 184 -11.83 -3.30 -8.38
CA LEU A 184 -12.18 -2.51 -9.54
C LEU A 184 -11.34 -1.23 -9.63
N GLN A 185 -11.13 -0.55 -8.51
CA GLN A 185 -10.25 0.62 -8.46
C GLN A 185 -8.80 0.23 -8.80
N ARG A 186 -8.29 -0.89 -8.29
CA ARG A 186 -6.95 -1.37 -8.63
C ARG A 186 -6.84 -1.69 -10.12
N PHE A 187 -7.87 -2.30 -10.68
CA PHE A 187 -7.92 -2.68 -12.09
C PHE A 187 -7.96 -1.49 -13.04
N LEU A 188 -8.86 -0.55 -12.74
CA LEU A 188 -9.09 0.63 -13.55
C LEU A 188 -8.01 1.69 -13.34
N ARG A 189 -7.20 1.56 -12.28
CA ARG A 189 -6.04 2.41 -12.07
C ARG A 189 -5.04 2.16 -13.19
N PHE A 190 -4.98 3.12 -14.10
CA PHE A 190 -3.88 3.19 -15.07
C PHE A 190 -2.54 3.02 -14.35
N PRO A 191 -1.63 2.19 -14.86
CA PRO A 191 -0.32 1.98 -14.25
C PRO A 191 0.41 3.32 -14.09
N ARG A 192 0.38 3.90 -12.88
CA ARG A 192 0.89 5.26 -12.60
C ARG A 192 2.36 5.45 -12.97
N ARG A 193 3.11 4.37 -13.20
CA ARG A 193 4.56 4.38 -13.43
C ARG A 193 5.00 3.72 -14.75
N HIS A 194 4.09 3.19 -15.59
CA HIS A 194 4.51 2.11 -16.52
C HIS A 194 4.17 2.23 -18.00
N MET A 195 3.53 3.30 -18.49
CA MET A 195 3.42 3.44 -19.95
C MET A 195 4.79 3.56 -20.66
N ARG A 196 5.88 3.85 -19.93
CA ARG A 196 7.23 3.98 -20.51
C ARG A 196 8.17 2.78 -20.31
N ARG A 197 7.78 1.71 -19.62
CA ARG A 197 8.65 0.53 -19.45
C ARG A 197 8.06 -0.67 -20.17
N GLN A 198 8.59 -0.99 -21.35
CA GLN A 198 8.59 -2.35 -21.89
C GLN A 198 9.07 -3.31 -20.78
N GLY A 199 8.45 -4.49 -20.62
CA GLY A 199 8.90 -5.47 -19.61
C GLY A 199 7.93 -5.78 -18.47
N TYR A 200 6.75 -5.15 -18.37
CA TYR A 200 5.85 -5.39 -17.23
C TYR A 200 5.28 -6.80 -17.21
N GLY A 201 4.85 -7.34 -18.36
CA GLY A 201 4.38 -8.73 -18.40
C GLY A 201 5.50 -9.72 -18.19
N GLU A 202 6.67 -9.42 -18.72
CA GLU A 202 7.88 -10.19 -18.53
C GLU A 202 8.27 -10.21 -17.04
N ARG A 203 8.02 -9.12 -16.31
CA ARG A 203 8.16 -9.06 -14.85
C ARG A 203 7.13 -9.95 -14.16
N ILE A 204 5.87 -9.89 -14.54
CA ILE A 204 4.80 -10.69 -13.93
C ILE A 204 4.97 -12.18 -14.22
N GLU A 205 5.31 -12.55 -15.45
CA GLU A 205 5.70 -13.91 -15.82
C GLU A 205 6.92 -14.39 -15.04
N ARG A 206 7.89 -13.50 -14.79
CA ARG A 206 9.05 -13.81 -13.94
C ARG A 206 8.63 -14.04 -12.50
N MET A 207 7.79 -13.17 -11.94
CA MET A 207 7.23 -13.31 -10.58
C MET A 207 6.45 -14.62 -10.44
N LEU A 208 5.61 -14.95 -11.42
CA LEU A 208 4.87 -16.22 -11.46
C LEU A 208 5.83 -17.42 -11.48
N ARG A 209 6.84 -17.39 -12.37
CA ARG A 209 7.86 -18.45 -12.45
C ARG A 209 8.65 -18.61 -11.15
N CYS A 210 9.07 -17.50 -10.53
CA CYS A 210 9.74 -17.51 -9.23
C CYS A 210 8.89 -18.21 -8.17
N ARG A 211 7.59 -17.91 -8.13
CA ARG A 211 6.65 -18.49 -7.18
C ARG A 211 6.43 -19.98 -7.40
N GLN A 212 6.20 -20.39 -8.64
CA GLN A 212 6.11 -21.81 -9.01
C GLN A 212 7.39 -22.58 -8.67
N SER A 213 8.55 -21.98 -8.88
CA SER A 213 9.84 -22.59 -8.56
C SER A 213 10.08 -22.69 -7.05
N ARG A 214 9.61 -21.70 -6.27
CA ARG A 214 9.73 -21.72 -4.80
C ARG A 214 8.78 -22.69 -4.12
N LEU A 215 7.61 -22.98 -4.69
CA LEU A 215 6.77 -24.08 -4.22
C LEU A 215 7.51 -25.42 -4.19
N LEU A 216 8.53 -25.59 -5.03
CA LEU A 216 9.35 -26.80 -5.09
C LEU A 216 10.51 -26.80 -4.08
N LEU A 217 10.84 -25.64 -3.49
CA LEU A 217 11.96 -25.46 -2.57
C LEU A 217 11.43 -25.15 -1.16
N THR A 218 11.12 -26.19 -0.40
CA THR A 218 10.59 -26.13 0.97
C THR A 218 11.59 -25.66 2.04
N ALA A 219 12.70 -25.02 1.66
CA ALA A 219 13.70 -24.59 2.64
C ALA A 219 13.23 -23.32 3.38
N PRO A 220 13.13 -23.35 4.72
CA PRO A 220 12.81 -22.17 5.51
C PRO A 220 13.97 -21.18 5.42
N THR A 221 13.75 -20.04 4.76
CA THR A 221 14.72 -18.96 4.74
C THR A 221 14.80 -18.29 6.12
N THR A 222 16.02 -17.89 6.49
CA THR A 222 16.41 -17.35 7.80
C THR A 222 15.71 -16.05 8.21
N ASN A 223 14.98 -15.37 7.31
CA ASN A 223 14.33 -14.09 7.59
C ASN A 223 12.98 -14.21 8.32
N ASN A 224 12.47 -15.41 8.58
CA ASN A 224 11.20 -15.57 9.30
C ASN A 224 11.27 -15.14 10.78
N ALA A 225 12.48 -15.03 11.35
CA ALA A 225 12.66 -14.69 12.76
C ALA A 225 12.18 -13.28 13.14
N LEU A 226 12.05 -12.38 12.17
CA LEU A 226 11.60 -10.99 12.38
C LEU A 226 10.09 -10.81 12.24
N LEU A 227 9.37 -11.81 11.76
CA LEU A 227 7.93 -11.72 11.55
C LEU A 227 7.16 -12.22 12.77
N PRO A 228 5.94 -11.70 13.02
CA PRO A 228 5.10 -12.17 14.12
C PRO A 228 4.90 -13.69 14.05
N PRO A 229 4.81 -14.41 15.18
CA PRO A 229 4.54 -15.85 15.17
C PRO A 229 3.27 -16.24 14.40
N SER A 230 2.26 -15.37 14.38
CA SER A 230 1.03 -15.54 13.59
C SER A 230 1.30 -15.60 12.08
N PHE A 231 2.40 -15.03 11.59
CA PHE A 231 2.81 -15.11 10.20
C PHE A 231 3.05 -16.54 9.71
N ALA A 232 3.52 -17.44 10.58
CA ALA A 232 3.73 -18.84 10.20
C ALA A 232 2.42 -19.51 9.72
N GLN A 233 1.27 -19.05 10.22
CA GLN A 233 -0.05 -19.54 9.81
C GLN A 233 -0.47 -18.99 8.44
N LEU A 234 0.12 -17.87 8.00
CA LEU A 234 -0.16 -17.22 6.74
C LEU A 234 0.71 -17.74 5.59
N LEU A 235 1.85 -18.35 5.90
CA LEU A 235 2.84 -18.78 4.92
C LEU A 235 2.27 -19.75 3.86
N PRO A 236 1.44 -20.76 4.21
CA PRO A 236 0.82 -21.63 3.20
C PRO A 236 -0.04 -20.84 2.20
N ASN A 237 -0.71 -19.79 2.68
CA ASN A 237 -1.55 -18.95 1.84
C ASN A 237 -0.72 -18.02 0.94
N LEU A 238 0.45 -17.58 1.38
CA LEU A 238 1.42 -16.86 0.53
C LEU A 238 2.05 -17.77 -0.52
N GLN A 239 1.95 -19.08 -0.38
CA GLN A 239 2.46 -19.99 -1.38
C GLN A 239 1.41 -20.35 -2.43
N TYR A 240 0.14 -20.06 -2.18
CA TYR A 240 -0.93 -20.31 -3.14
C TYR A 240 -0.72 -19.52 -4.43
N VAL A 241 -0.88 -20.20 -5.55
CA VAL A 241 -0.89 -19.62 -6.90
C VAL A 241 -2.30 -19.83 -7.44
N PRO A 242 -3.09 -18.77 -7.68
CA PRO A 242 -4.39 -18.92 -8.34
C PRO A 242 -4.23 -19.70 -9.65
N PRO A 243 -5.15 -20.64 -9.96
CA PRO A 243 -5.05 -21.45 -11.18
C PRO A 243 -5.04 -20.55 -12.42
N LEU A 244 -4.48 -21.02 -13.53
CA LEU A 244 -4.67 -20.36 -14.84
C LEU A 244 -5.99 -20.82 -15.46
N PRO A 245 -6.61 -20.03 -16.37
CA PRO A 245 -7.82 -20.47 -17.04
C PRO A 245 -7.58 -21.78 -17.79
N SER A 246 -8.51 -22.72 -17.60
CA SER A 246 -8.49 -24.05 -18.23
C SER A 246 -8.51 -23.98 -19.76
N LEU A 247 -9.12 -22.92 -20.31
CA LEU A 247 -9.14 -22.62 -21.75
C LEU A 247 -8.59 -21.20 -22.01
N ALA A 248 -7.60 -21.09 -22.90
CA ALA A 248 -7.06 -19.80 -23.31
C ALA A 248 -8.15 -19.00 -24.04
N GLY A 249 -8.43 -17.77 -23.59
CA GLY A 249 -9.45 -16.90 -24.19
C GLY A 249 -10.83 -16.92 -23.52
N GLU A 250 -11.16 -17.93 -22.69
CA GLU A 250 -12.48 -18.03 -22.04
C GLU A 250 -12.51 -17.38 -20.64
N TYR A 251 -12.32 -16.07 -20.59
CA TYR A 251 -12.21 -15.30 -19.34
C TYR A 251 -13.54 -15.16 -18.56
N GLU A 252 -14.68 -15.36 -19.22
CA GLU A 252 -16.01 -15.33 -18.57
C GLU A 252 -16.18 -16.51 -17.61
N GLN A 253 -15.67 -17.70 -17.98
CA GLN A 253 -15.82 -18.91 -17.18
C GLN A 253 -14.85 -18.96 -15.99
N PHE A 254 -13.81 -18.13 -16.00
CA PHE A 254 -12.77 -18.09 -14.97
C PHE A 254 -13.19 -17.33 -13.69
N TRP A 255 -14.32 -16.60 -13.73
CA TRP A 255 -14.96 -16.05 -12.53
C TRP A 255 -15.76 -17.08 -11.76
N LEU A 256 -16.00 -18.25 -12.36
CA LEU A 256 -16.84 -19.28 -11.79
C LEU A 256 -16.10 -20.07 -10.72
N GLN A 257 -16.80 -20.31 -9.62
CA GLN A 257 -16.34 -21.07 -8.46
C GLN A 257 -15.67 -22.42 -8.81
N ARG A 258 -16.06 -23.03 -9.94
CA ARG A 258 -15.60 -24.37 -10.36
C ARG A 258 -14.10 -24.50 -10.59
N GLU A 259 -13.41 -23.44 -11.03
CA GLU A 259 -11.94 -23.49 -11.25
C GLU A 259 -11.19 -23.59 -9.91
N TYR A 260 -11.73 -22.97 -8.85
CA TYR A 260 -11.19 -23.05 -7.49
C TYR A 260 -11.47 -24.38 -6.81
N LEU A 261 -12.51 -25.10 -7.21
CA LEU A 261 -12.76 -26.44 -6.68
C LEU A 261 -11.66 -27.42 -7.08
N GLN A 262 -10.99 -27.20 -8.22
CA GLN A 262 -9.89 -28.04 -8.68
C GLN A 262 -8.56 -27.70 -7.99
N HIS A 263 -8.38 -26.44 -7.61
CA HIS A 263 -7.21 -25.94 -6.89
C HIS A 263 -7.67 -25.10 -5.69
N PRO A 264 -8.16 -25.75 -4.61
CA PRO A 264 -8.72 -25.01 -3.49
C PRO A 264 -7.66 -24.11 -2.84
N PRO A 265 -7.98 -22.85 -2.53
CA PRO A 265 -7.10 -22.04 -1.71
C PRO A 265 -6.88 -22.73 -0.36
N PRO A 266 -5.70 -22.56 0.25
CA PRO A 266 -5.47 -23.03 1.60
C PRO A 266 -6.54 -22.47 2.56
N PRO A 267 -6.94 -23.28 3.56
CA PRO A 267 -8.05 -22.95 4.43
C PRO A 267 -7.77 -21.64 5.15
N MET A 268 -8.78 -20.77 5.13
CA MET A 268 -8.74 -19.54 5.88
C MET A 268 -8.53 -19.83 7.37
N PRO A 269 -7.67 -19.08 8.10
CA PRO A 269 -7.65 -19.15 9.54
C PRO A 269 -9.09 -18.99 10.06
N PRO A 270 -9.51 -19.81 11.05
CA PRO A 270 -10.88 -19.79 11.55
C PRO A 270 -11.21 -18.36 11.97
N SER A 271 -12.19 -17.76 11.27
CA SER A 271 -12.68 -16.43 11.64
C SER A 271 -13.07 -16.46 13.10
N THR A 272 -12.47 -15.59 13.91
CA THR A 272 -12.74 -15.48 15.35
C THR A 272 -14.14 -14.91 15.64
N GLY A 273 -14.92 -14.58 14.62
CA GLY A 273 -16.32 -14.17 14.74
C GLY A 273 -17.31 -15.32 14.59
N ALA A 274 -18.31 -15.36 15.48
CA ALA A 274 -19.39 -16.35 15.57
C ALA A 274 -20.32 -16.47 14.34
N ALA A 275 -20.00 -15.82 13.22
CA ALA A 275 -20.75 -15.90 11.97
C ALA A 275 -20.20 -17.02 11.06
N GLN A 276 -20.16 -18.25 11.56
CA GLN A 276 -20.04 -19.46 10.74
C GLN A 276 -21.45 -19.93 10.36
N GLU A 277 -22.17 -19.13 9.58
CA GLU A 277 -23.23 -19.71 8.75
C GLU A 277 -22.56 -20.27 7.49
N ALA A 278 -23.02 -21.47 7.08
CA ALA A 278 -22.46 -22.43 6.13
C ALA A 278 -22.31 -21.92 4.67
N SER A 279 -21.78 -20.71 4.50
CA SER A 279 -21.34 -20.19 3.22
C SER A 279 -20.14 -21.00 2.73
N SER A 280 -20.14 -21.31 1.43
CA SER A 280 -19.02 -21.97 0.75
C SER A 280 -17.69 -21.33 1.20
N PRO A 281 -16.66 -22.12 1.55
CA PRO A 281 -15.36 -21.60 1.99
C PRO A 281 -14.67 -20.74 0.91
N TYR A 282 -15.22 -20.68 -0.30
CA TYR A 282 -14.72 -19.96 -1.46
C TYR A 282 -15.64 -18.82 -1.92
N LEU A 283 -16.72 -18.51 -1.20
CA LEU A 283 -17.67 -17.43 -1.60
C LEU A 283 -16.96 -16.07 -1.75
N TRP A 284 -15.89 -15.83 -0.99
CA TRP A 284 -15.07 -14.62 -1.06
C TRP A 284 -14.19 -14.53 -2.32
N MET A 285 -14.05 -15.62 -3.08
CA MET A 285 -13.29 -15.62 -4.35
C MET A 285 -14.18 -15.38 -5.58
N GLU A 286 -15.49 -15.45 -5.39
CA GLU A 286 -16.49 -15.23 -6.43
C GLU A 286 -16.62 -13.74 -6.72
N VAL A 287 -16.51 -13.38 -7.99
CA VAL A 287 -16.85 -12.02 -8.42
C VAL A 287 -18.34 -11.94 -8.62
N LYS A 288 -18.97 -11.04 -7.87
CA LYS A 288 -20.43 -10.95 -7.76
C LYS A 288 -21.07 -10.30 -8.99
N ASP A 289 -20.38 -9.38 -9.65
CA ASP A 289 -20.87 -8.75 -10.88
C ASP A 289 -19.90 -8.89 -12.08
N PRO A 290 -19.94 -10.04 -12.79
CA PRO A 290 -19.13 -10.25 -13.98
C PRO A 290 -19.46 -9.29 -15.13
N LEU A 291 -20.71 -8.80 -15.21
CA LEU A 291 -21.15 -7.88 -16.27
C LEU A 291 -20.54 -6.50 -16.06
N TYR A 292 -20.54 -6.00 -14.82
CA TYR A 292 -19.86 -4.75 -14.48
C TYR A 292 -18.38 -4.81 -14.84
N VAL A 293 -17.66 -5.88 -14.47
CA VAL A 293 -16.24 -6.06 -14.82
C VAL A 293 -16.05 -6.02 -16.34
N THR A 294 -16.93 -6.69 -17.08
CA THR A 294 -16.89 -6.72 -18.54
C THR A 294 -17.13 -5.33 -19.15
N HIS A 295 -18.11 -4.58 -18.64
CA HIS A 295 -18.37 -3.21 -19.07
C HIS A 295 -17.23 -2.25 -18.73
N ALA A 296 -16.66 -2.36 -17.52
CA ALA A 296 -15.53 -1.55 -17.08
C ALA A 296 -14.28 -1.81 -17.95
N LEU A 297 -14.04 -3.08 -18.28
CA LEU A 297 -13.05 -3.51 -19.27
C LEU A 297 -13.30 -2.85 -20.64
N GLN A 298 -14.52 -2.91 -21.15
CA GLN A 298 -14.88 -2.33 -22.44
C GLN A 298 -14.73 -0.80 -22.45
N HIS A 299 -15.13 -0.11 -21.39
CA HIS A 299 -14.97 1.33 -21.26
C HIS A 299 -13.49 1.75 -21.18
N SER A 300 -12.67 1.01 -20.43
CA SER A 300 -11.22 1.23 -20.40
C SER A 300 -10.58 1.09 -21.79
N ARG A 301 -11.04 0.12 -22.59
CA ARG A 301 -10.60 -0.06 -24.00
C ARG A 301 -10.88 1.17 -24.87
N LEU A 302 -12.08 1.75 -24.76
CA LEU A 302 -12.47 2.93 -25.54
C LEU A 302 -11.64 4.15 -25.15
N ALA A 303 -11.40 4.35 -23.84
CA ALA A 303 -10.58 5.46 -23.37
C ALA A 303 -9.11 5.36 -23.86
N ALA A 304 -8.55 4.16 -23.96
CA ALA A 304 -7.17 3.96 -24.43
C ALA A 304 -7.02 4.15 -25.96
N SER A 305 -8.02 3.76 -26.76
CA SER A 305 -7.97 3.94 -28.21
C SER A 305 -8.03 5.41 -28.63
N ASP A 306 -8.82 6.22 -27.93
CA ASP A 306 -8.98 7.64 -28.26
C ASP A 306 -7.69 8.44 -27.99
N VAL A 307 -6.96 8.11 -26.93
CA VAL A 307 -5.68 8.75 -26.60
C VAL A 307 -4.60 8.47 -27.64
N SER A 308 -4.57 7.24 -28.19
CA SER A 308 -3.61 6.89 -29.26
C SER A 308 -3.95 7.52 -30.61
N ALA A 309 -5.23 7.80 -30.88
CA ALA A 309 -5.64 8.48 -32.11
C ALA A 309 -5.26 9.97 -32.09
N LEU A 310 -5.31 10.61 -30.91
CA LEU A 310 -4.99 12.03 -30.72
C LEU A 310 -3.49 12.32 -30.73
N SER A 311 -2.62 11.37 -30.35
CA SER A 311 -1.15 11.61 -30.33
C SER A 311 -0.50 11.53 -31.72
N ASN A 312 -1.18 10.96 -32.72
CA ASN A 312 -0.64 10.80 -34.07
C ASN A 312 -1.16 11.84 -35.07
N SER A 313 -2.09 12.71 -34.67
CA SER A 313 -2.53 13.86 -35.46
C SER A 313 -1.66 15.08 -35.16
N ALA A 314 -0.42 15.09 -35.64
CA ALA A 314 0.27 16.36 -35.88
C ALA A 314 -0.44 17.07 -37.06
N PRO A 315 -0.68 18.39 -37.01
CA PRO A 315 -1.32 19.11 -38.11
C PRO A 315 -0.36 19.20 -39.30
N ALA A 316 -0.45 18.27 -40.24
CA ALA A 316 0.19 18.39 -41.54
C ALA A 316 -0.70 19.21 -42.49
N PRO A 317 -0.14 20.15 -43.28
CA PRO A 317 -0.93 20.97 -44.20
C PRO A 317 -1.43 20.13 -45.38
N ALA A 318 -2.69 20.37 -45.74
CA ALA A 318 -3.45 19.62 -46.72
C ALA A 318 -2.80 19.58 -48.11
N LEU A 319 -2.68 18.37 -48.67
CA LEU A 319 -2.61 18.18 -50.11
C LEU A 319 -3.33 16.90 -50.51
N HIS A 320 -4.33 17.08 -51.38
CA HIS A 320 -5.23 16.05 -51.89
C HIS A 320 -4.47 14.93 -52.60
N GLN A 321 -4.64 13.69 -52.11
CA GLN A 321 -4.54 12.50 -52.96
C GLN A 321 -5.48 11.41 -52.43
N ALA A 322 -6.51 11.13 -53.23
CA ALA A 322 -7.39 9.99 -53.05
C ALA A 322 -6.58 8.72 -53.35
N SER A 323 -6.26 7.93 -52.32
CA SER A 323 -5.71 6.60 -52.47
C SER A 323 -6.69 5.56 -51.93
N ASN A 324 -6.89 4.50 -52.71
CA ASN A 324 -7.75 3.38 -52.41
C ASN A 324 -7.37 2.74 -51.07
N ILE A 325 -8.29 2.80 -50.10
CA ILE A 325 -8.19 2.08 -48.83
C ILE A 325 -8.37 0.60 -49.13
N ASN A 326 -7.25 -0.09 -49.36
CA ASN A 326 -7.20 -1.54 -49.29
C ASN A 326 -7.56 -1.96 -47.85
N LYS A 327 -8.76 -2.53 -47.68
CA LYS A 327 -9.14 -3.35 -46.53
C LYS A 327 -8.29 -4.64 -46.55
N GLY A 328 -7.00 -4.51 -46.28
CA GLY A 328 -6.14 -5.64 -45.95
C GLY A 328 -6.56 -6.15 -44.58
N THR A 329 -7.10 -7.36 -44.55
CA THR A 329 -7.45 -8.15 -43.36
C THR A 329 -6.28 -8.18 -42.37
N ASP A 330 -6.41 -7.36 -41.32
CA ASP A 330 -5.46 -7.18 -40.23
C ASP A 330 -5.61 -8.32 -39.21
N GLY A 331 -5.46 -9.57 -39.66
CA GLY A 331 -5.62 -10.77 -38.81
C GLY A 331 -4.55 -10.87 -37.69
N ALA A 332 -3.43 -10.15 -37.84
CA ALA A 332 -2.43 -10.00 -36.79
C ALA A 332 -2.96 -9.18 -35.58
N SER A 333 -3.95 -8.30 -35.80
CA SER A 333 -4.53 -7.42 -34.79
C SER A 333 -5.33 -8.17 -33.72
N GLU A 334 -6.06 -9.22 -34.11
CA GLU A 334 -6.97 -9.92 -33.19
C GLU A 334 -6.23 -10.85 -32.23
N THR A 335 -5.18 -11.53 -32.71
CA THR A 335 -4.34 -12.40 -31.87
C THR A 335 -3.54 -11.59 -30.84
N ASP A 336 -2.97 -10.46 -31.25
CA ASP A 336 -2.26 -9.55 -30.34
C ASP A 336 -3.21 -8.93 -29.30
N ARG A 337 -4.46 -8.64 -29.69
CA ARG A 337 -5.50 -8.15 -28.78
C ARG A 337 -5.89 -9.19 -27.74
N VAL A 338 -6.11 -10.44 -28.14
CA VAL A 338 -6.44 -11.54 -27.22
C VAL A 338 -5.29 -11.80 -26.24
N SER A 339 -4.05 -11.76 -26.72
CA SER A 339 -2.84 -11.89 -25.89
C SER A 339 -2.69 -10.75 -24.87
N MET A 340 -2.93 -9.50 -25.29
CA MET A 340 -2.89 -8.34 -24.38
C MET A 340 -3.98 -8.42 -23.31
N LEU A 341 -5.19 -8.86 -23.67
CA LEU A 341 -6.28 -9.07 -22.73
C LEU A 341 -5.97 -10.17 -21.73
N GLN A 342 -5.37 -11.28 -22.19
CA GLN A 342 -4.89 -12.35 -21.32
C GLN A 342 -3.93 -11.84 -20.25
N LYS A 343 -3.00 -10.99 -20.68
CA LYS A 343 -1.99 -10.39 -19.81
C LYS A 343 -2.61 -9.43 -18.79
N GLN A 344 -3.47 -8.50 -19.22
CA GLN A 344 -4.20 -7.58 -18.32
C GLN A 344 -5.12 -8.32 -17.34
N TYR A 345 -5.71 -9.42 -17.78
CA TYR A 345 -6.59 -10.26 -16.97
C TYR A 345 -5.81 -11.04 -15.89
N PHE A 346 -4.70 -11.66 -16.29
CA PHE A 346 -3.81 -12.34 -15.36
C PHE A 346 -3.26 -11.35 -14.32
N GLU A 347 -2.88 -10.16 -14.77
CA GLU A 347 -2.50 -9.05 -13.89
C GLU A 347 -3.60 -8.75 -12.88
N PHE A 348 -4.83 -8.51 -13.34
CA PHE A 348 -5.96 -8.25 -12.43
C PHE A 348 -6.12 -9.33 -11.37
N ARG A 349 -6.15 -10.60 -11.75
CA ARG A 349 -6.40 -11.71 -10.82
C ARG A 349 -5.25 -11.90 -9.84
N TYR A 350 -4.03 -11.77 -10.32
CA TYR A 350 -2.84 -11.79 -9.49
C TYR A 350 -2.93 -10.69 -8.42
N TRP A 351 -3.19 -9.45 -8.82
CA TRP A 351 -3.32 -8.33 -7.88
C TRP A 351 -4.57 -8.44 -7.00
N PHE A 352 -5.69 -8.90 -7.53
CA PHE A 352 -6.94 -9.12 -6.78
C PHE A 352 -6.73 -10.07 -5.61
N TYR A 353 -6.10 -11.22 -5.89
CA TYR A 353 -5.83 -12.20 -4.87
C TYR A 353 -4.86 -11.64 -3.82
N PHE A 354 -3.70 -11.11 -4.22
CA PHE A 354 -2.64 -10.73 -3.26
C PHE A 354 -2.83 -9.36 -2.60
N GLU A 355 -3.34 -8.37 -3.32
CA GLU A 355 -3.43 -7.00 -2.79
C GLU A 355 -4.74 -6.68 -2.10
N VAL A 356 -5.81 -7.41 -2.42
CA VAL A 356 -7.16 -7.16 -1.90
C VAL A 356 -7.62 -8.31 -1.02
N LEU A 357 -7.84 -9.50 -1.58
CA LEU A 357 -8.43 -10.60 -0.83
C LEU A 357 -7.51 -11.08 0.29
N TYR A 358 -6.24 -11.30 -0.04
CA TYR A 358 -5.22 -11.72 0.91
C TYR A 358 -5.07 -10.72 2.05
N TYR A 359 -5.20 -9.42 1.78
CA TYR A 359 -5.21 -8.40 2.84
C TYR A 359 -6.38 -8.55 3.79
N TYR A 360 -7.61 -8.50 3.27
CA TYR A 360 -8.81 -8.52 4.11
C TYR A 360 -8.91 -9.76 4.97
N ARG A 361 -8.52 -10.88 4.37
CA ARG A 361 -8.76 -12.19 4.93
C ARG A 361 -7.63 -12.61 5.86
N GLN A 362 -6.40 -12.18 5.59
CA GLN A 362 -5.22 -12.73 6.27
C GLN A 362 -4.37 -11.70 6.97
N MET A 363 -4.06 -10.57 6.32
CA MET A 363 -3.20 -9.56 6.92
C MET A 363 -3.95 -8.71 7.93
N ARG A 364 -5.19 -8.30 7.63
CA ARG A 364 -5.99 -7.44 8.51
C ARG A 364 -6.14 -7.99 9.94
N PRO A 365 -6.49 -9.27 10.18
CA PRO A 365 -6.55 -9.78 11.56
C PRO A 365 -5.22 -9.67 12.31
N VAL A 366 -4.09 -9.84 11.61
CA VAL A 366 -2.75 -9.76 12.20
C VAL A 366 -2.36 -8.30 12.48
N GLU A 367 -2.69 -7.38 11.57
CA GLU A 367 -2.58 -5.94 11.82
C GLU A 367 -3.38 -5.52 13.05
N GLU A 368 -4.65 -5.96 13.15
CA GLU A 368 -5.51 -5.66 14.29
C GLU A 368 -4.95 -6.21 15.62
N GLU A 369 -4.34 -7.40 15.60
CA GLU A 369 -3.64 -7.96 16.74
C GLU A 369 -2.45 -7.09 17.16
N ALA A 370 -1.61 -6.68 16.21
CA ALA A 370 -0.44 -5.85 16.47
C ALA A 370 -0.81 -4.45 16.99
N ILE A 371 -1.83 -3.81 16.42
CA ILE A 371 -2.40 -2.55 16.91
C ILE A 371 -2.90 -2.72 18.34
N THR A 372 -3.69 -3.77 18.60
CA THR A 372 -4.24 -4.06 19.93
C THR A 372 -3.12 -4.27 20.95
N ARG A 373 -2.04 -4.96 20.57
CA ARG A 373 -0.87 -5.19 21.42
C ARG A 373 -0.15 -3.87 21.72
N ALA A 374 0.11 -3.05 20.70
CA ALA A 374 0.76 -1.74 20.88
C ALA A 374 -0.09 -0.82 21.77
N TYR A 375 -1.41 -0.81 21.58
CA TYR A 375 -2.33 -0.04 22.41
C TYR A 375 -2.29 -0.48 23.88
N ARG A 376 -2.34 -1.79 24.16
CA ARG A 376 -2.25 -2.33 25.53
C ARG A 376 -0.92 -1.99 26.21
N GLN A 377 0.20 -2.06 25.47
CA GLN A 377 1.53 -1.76 26.00
C GLN A 377 1.68 -0.28 26.44
N ARG A 378 0.94 0.65 25.83
CA ARG A 378 0.97 2.07 26.23
C ARG A 378 0.29 2.35 27.56
N GLY A 379 -0.45 1.38 28.11
CA GLY A 379 -1.09 1.53 29.41
C GLY A 379 -2.12 2.67 29.45
N HIS A 380 -2.76 2.98 28.31
CA HIS A 380 -3.85 3.96 28.27
C HIS A 380 -5.02 3.45 29.13
N GLY A 381 -5.03 3.91 30.39
CA GLY A 381 -6.11 3.67 31.32
C GLY A 381 -7.28 4.58 30.99
N SER A 382 -8.42 3.99 30.66
CA SER A 382 -9.78 4.57 30.74
C SER A 382 -10.10 5.94 30.12
N ASP A 383 -9.18 6.65 29.45
CA ASP A 383 -9.44 7.98 28.87
C ASP A 383 -10.53 7.98 27.77
N GLY A 384 -11.12 6.82 27.48
CA GLY A 384 -12.30 6.64 26.63
C GLY A 384 -12.03 6.84 25.14
N ILE A 385 -10.87 7.38 24.80
CA ILE A 385 -10.47 7.70 23.43
C ILE A 385 -9.76 6.49 22.83
N SER A 386 -10.36 5.92 21.79
CA SER A 386 -9.69 4.94 20.95
C SER A 386 -8.68 5.63 20.03
N PRO A 387 -7.38 5.26 20.05
CA PRO A 387 -6.43 5.74 19.05
C PRO A 387 -6.63 5.08 17.69
N ILE A 388 -7.56 4.13 17.60
CA ILE A 388 -7.92 3.40 16.40
C ILE A 388 -9.16 4.03 15.81
N LEU A 389 -9.04 4.51 14.58
CA LEU A 389 -10.14 5.03 13.76
C LEU A 389 -10.33 4.12 12.55
N ARG A 390 -11.57 3.72 12.31
CA ARG A 390 -11.97 2.97 11.12
C ARG A 390 -12.84 3.88 10.27
N MET A 391 -12.43 4.12 9.05
CA MET A 391 -13.19 4.92 8.08
C MET A 391 -13.71 3.99 6.99
N ALA A 392 -15.00 4.06 6.70
CA ALA A 392 -15.56 3.32 5.58
C ALA A 392 -15.36 4.12 4.27
N ALA A 393 -15.06 3.42 3.20
CA ALA A 393 -15.03 3.89 1.82
C ALA A 393 -15.68 2.82 0.93
N GLY A 394 -16.03 3.17 -0.31
CA GLY A 394 -16.63 2.22 -1.25
C GLY A 394 -17.81 2.82 -2.00
N VAL A 395 -18.46 2.00 -2.82
CA VAL A 395 -19.55 2.43 -3.71
C VAL A 395 -20.76 2.99 -2.94
N ASP A 396 -21.04 2.45 -1.76
CA ASP A 396 -22.20 2.82 -0.93
C ASP A 396 -21.88 3.89 0.12
N VAL A 397 -20.65 4.42 0.14
CA VAL A 397 -20.20 5.41 1.12
C VAL A 397 -20.04 6.77 0.43
N PRO A 398 -20.90 7.77 0.71
CA PRO A 398 -20.75 9.10 0.14
C PRO A 398 -19.44 9.76 0.59
N ASP A 399 -18.74 10.44 -0.33
CA ASP A 399 -17.50 11.17 -0.04
C ASP A 399 -17.64 12.17 1.13
N THR A 400 -18.83 12.77 1.28
CA THR A 400 -19.13 13.70 2.38
C THR A 400 -19.11 13.03 3.76
N LYS A 401 -19.41 11.73 3.84
CA LYS A 401 -19.31 10.96 5.09
C LYS A 401 -17.84 10.75 5.46
N LEU A 402 -17.02 10.33 4.50
CA LEU A 402 -15.59 10.14 4.70
C LEU A 402 -14.90 11.45 5.12
N GLU A 403 -15.18 12.56 4.44
CA GLU A 403 -14.63 13.88 4.80
C GLU A 403 -15.10 14.32 6.20
N LYS A 404 -16.35 14.05 6.57
CA LYS A 404 -16.86 14.37 7.91
C LYS A 404 -16.16 13.56 9.01
N GLU A 405 -15.96 12.25 8.80
CA GLU A 405 -15.21 11.40 9.73
C GLU A 405 -13.76 11.85 9.87
N LEU A 406 -13.13 12.24 8.76
CA LEU A 406 -11.79 12.78 8.72
C LEU A 406 -11.66 14.11 9.46
N LEU A 407 -12.55 15.07 9.21
CA LEU A 407 -12.55 16.35 9.92
C LEU A 407 -12.81 16.18 11.42
N SER A 408 -13.72 15.26 11.80
CA SER A 408 -13.95 14.92 13.21
C SER A 408 -12.71 14.36 13.88
N PHE A 409 -11.94 13.53 13.16
CA PHE A 409 -10.69 12.98 13.67
C PHE A 409 -9.60 14.04 13.82
N VAL A 410 -9.42 14.90 12.83
CA VAL A 410 -8.46 16.01 12.90
C VAL A 410 -8.80 16.96 14.05
N GLN A 411 -10.07 17.33 14.19
CA GLN A 411 -10.52 18.15 15.31
C GLN A 411 -10.20 17.46 16.65
N HIS A 412 -10.42 16.15 16.74
CA HIS A 412 -10.09 15.39 17.94
C HIS A 412 -8.58 15.39 18.25
N LEU A 413 -7.73 15.17 17.24
CA LEU A 413 -6.26 15.24 17.39
C LEU A 413 -5.81 16.60 17.90
N MET A 414 -6.37 17.68 17.34
CA MET A 414 -6.00 19.05 17.70
C MET A 414 -6.55 19.47 19.08
N GLN A 415 -7.66 18.90 19.52
CA GLN A 415 -8.27 19.23 20.82
C GLN A 415 -7.70 18.40 21.97
N SER A 416 -7.17 17.21 21.70
CA SER A 416 -6.61 16.34 22.72
C SER A 416 -5.39 17.01 23.33
N PRO A 417 -5.45 17.48 24.60
CA PRO A 417 -4.28 18.00 25.25
C PRO A 417 -3.41 16.80 25.57
N TYR A 418 -2.50 16.46 24.65
CA TYR A 418 -1.43 15.48 24.84
C TYR A 418 -0.40 16.07 25.83
N SER A 419 -0.87 16.60 26.97
CA SER A 419 -0.11 17.44 27.89
C SER A 419 0.43 16.67 29.09
N GLY A 420 0.21 15.35 29.20
CA GLY A 420 0.87 14.58 30.24
C GLY A 420 0.68 13.09 30.11
N GLY A 421 1.74 12.35 29.79
CA GLY A 421 1.71 10.92 30.13
C GLY A 421 2.72 10.00 29.48
N ILE A 422 3.22 10.29 28.28
CA ILE A 422 4.30 9.49 27.70
C ILE A 422 5.63 9.97 28.29
N ARG A 423 5.75 9.90 29.63
CA ARG A 423 7.05 9.90 30.29
C ARG A 423 7.78 8.66 29.82
N ASP A 424 9.04 8.84 29.44
CA ASP A 424 10.02 7.85 29.01
C ASP A 424 10.00 6.56 29.89
N ALA A 425 9.03 5.68 29.67
CA ALA A 425 8.90 4.40 30.39
C ALA A 425 10.06 3.43 30.05
N ARG A 426 10.92 3.79 29.09
CA ARG A 426 12.15 3.06 28.75
C ARG A 426 13.37 3.45 29.58
N ALA A 427 13.32 4.49 30.41
CA ALA A 427 14.49 4.89 31.21
C ALA A 427 14.77 4.03 32.45
N THR A 428 13.87 3.12 32.85
CA THR A 428 14.01 2.34 34.11
C THR A 428 14.54 0.92 33.98
N HIS A 429 14.88 0.42 32.78
CA HIS A 429 15.31 -0.99 32.60
C HIS A 429 16.83 -1.25 32.48
N GLN A 430 17.70 -0.25 32.65
CA GLN A 430 19.17 -0.45 32.50
C GLN A 430 20.00 -0.38 33.80
N ALA A 431 19.40 -0.33 35.01
CA ALA A 431 20.16 -0.15 36.26
C ALA A 431 20.27 -1.38 37.19
N GLY A 432 20.01 -2.61 36.72
CA GLY A 432 19.94 -3.79 37.59
C GLY A 432 20.58 -5.05 37.01
N SER A 433 21.88 -5.01 36.73
CA SER A 433 22.72 -6.21 36.53
C SER A 433 24.18 -5.81 36.76
N VAL A 434 24.58 -5.75 38.02
CA VAL A 434 25.99 -5.83 38.46
C VAL A 434 26.12 -7.07 39.31
#